data_AF-A0A3D8H9V5-F1
#
_entry.id   AF-A0A3D8H9V5-F1
#
_cell.length_a   1.000
_cell.length_b   1.000
_cell.length_c   1.000
_cell.angle_alpha   90.00
_cell.angle_beta   90.00
_cell.angle_gamma   90.00
#
_symmetry.space_group_name_H-M   'P 1'
#
loop_
_entity.id
_entity.type
_entity.pdbx_description
1 polymer ?
#
loop_
_entity_poly.entity_id
_entity_poly.type
_entity_poly.pdbx_seq_one_letter_code
_entity_poly.pdbx_strand_id
1 'polypeptide(L)'
;MRTDEFIKRILPLKDNLYRVAFRITGDRNVSEQIVQETMLKVWNQRGTWMVIEDLPAYCLMVTRNMALQRTCLYSGKREQFAVR
;
A
#
# COMPACT_ATOMS: atom_id res chain seq x y z
N MET A 1 11.19 13.08 14.90
CA MET A 1 10.75 11.72 15.31
C MET A 1 11.79 10.73 14.82
N ARG A 2 12.25 9.80 15.67
CA ARG A 2 13.40 8.91 15.40
C ARG A 2 13.05 7.87 14.34
N THR A 3 13.92 7.72 13.34
CA THR A 3 13.93 6.65 12.31
C THR A 3 13.67 5.26 12.89
N ASP A 4 14.01 5.03 14.16
CA ASP A 4 13.81 3.78 14.90
C ASP A 4 12.36 3.28 14.94
N GLU A 5 11.36 4.16 14.96
CA GLU A 5 9.97 3.72 15.10
C GLU A 5 9.45 3.05 13.82
N PHE A 6 9.86 3.56 12.65
CA PHE A 6 9.58 2.92 11.37
C PHE A 6 10.21 1.53 11.28
N ILE A 7 11.46 1.41 11.74
CA ILE A 7 12.19 0.14 11.70
C ILE A 7 11.53 -0.90 12.62
N LYS A 8 11.08 -0.49 13.80
CA LYS A 8 10.47 -1.40 14.77
C LYS A 8 9.02 -1.76 14.44
N ARG A 9 8.24 -0.83 13.89
CA ARG A 9 6.78 -1.01 13.73
C ARG A 9 6.35 -1.24 12.29
N ILE A 10 7.01 -0.65 11.30
CA ILE A 10 6.57 -0.69 9.89
C ILE A 10 7.32 -1.74 9.06
N LEU A 11 8.64 -1.87 9.24
CA LEU A 11 9.42 -2.89 8.51
C LEU A 11 8.89 -4.33 8.69
N PRO A 12 8.51 -4.78 9.91
CA PRO A 12 7.94 -6.12 10.10
C PRO A 12 6.59 -6.33 9.40
N LEU A 13 5.88 -5.26 9.05
CA LEU A 13 4.58 -5.36 8.37
C LEU A 13 4.71 -5.69 6.89
N LYS A 14 5.90 -5.58 6.29
CA LYS A 14 6.13 -5.79 4.85
C LYS A 14 5.43 -7.03 4.32
N ASP A 15 5.59 -8.17 4.99
CA ASP A 15 5.01 -9.43 4.52
C ASP A 15 3.48 -9.46 4.65
N ASN A 16 2.92 -8.83 5.68
CA ASN A 16 1.47 -8.69 5.82
C ASN A 16 0.89 -7.76 4.75
N LEU A 17 1.54 -6.63 4.47
CA LEU A 17 1.14 -5.71 3.40
C LEU A 17 1.21 -6.40 2.04
N TYR A 18 2.27 -7.17 1.78
CA TYR A 18 2.42 -7.95 0.56
C TYR A 18 1.29 -8.97 0.39
N ARG A 19 0.94 -9.72 1.44
CA ARG A 19 -0.16 -10.70 1.38
C ARG A 19 -1.50 -10.03 1.06
N VAL A 20 -1.76 -8.83 1.59
CA VAL A 20 -2.98 -8.07 1.28
C VAL A 20 -2.97 -7.60 -0.17
N ALA A 21 -1.88 -6.99 -0.63
CA ALA A 21 -1.74 -6.51 -2.02
C ALA A 21 -1.85 -7.66 -3.03
N PHE A 22 -1.23 -8.81 -2.73
CA PHE A 22 -1.23 -9.99 -3.58
C PHE A 22 -2.60 -10.64 -3.67
N ARG A 23 -3.35 -10.71 -2.57
CA ARG A 23 -4.73 -11.22 -2.59
C ARG A 23 -5.67 -10.40 -3.48
N ILE A 24 -5.38 -9.11 -3.66
CA ILE A 24 -6.23 -8.21 -4.47
C ILE A 24 -5.77 -8.20 -5.93
N THR A 25 -4.47 -8.08 -6.17
CA THR A 25 -3.93 -7.87 -7.51
C THR A 25 -3.63 -9.17 -8.26
N GLY A 26 -3.32 -10.26 -7.56
CA GLY A 26 -2.92 -11.54 -8.15
C GLY A 26 -1.58 -11.53 -8.89
N ASP A 27 -0.89 -10.39 -8.92
CA ASP A 27 0.39 -10.20 -9.62
C ASP A 27 1.50 -9.85 -8.64
N ARG A 28 2.61 -10.59 -8.71
CA ARG A 28 3.76 -10.41 -7.82
C ARG A 28 4.41 -9.04 -7.97
N ASN A 29 4.71 -8.62 -9.20
CA ASN A 29 5.40 -7.36 -9.46
C ASN A 29 4.55 -6.17 -9.02
N VAL A 30 3.24 -6.20 -9.34
CA VAL A 30 2.31 -5.15 -8.93
C VAL A 30 2.17 -5.10 -7.41
N SER A 31 2.12 -6.27 -6.75
CA SER A 31 2.06 -6.36 -5.30
C SER A 31 3.30 -5.78 -4.62
N GLU A 32 4.49 -6.15 -5.10
CA GLU A 32 5.75 -5.62 -4.58
C GLU A 32 5.83 -4.10 -4.76
N GLN A 33 5.40 -3.58 -5.93
CA GLN A 33 5.33 -2.15 -6.19
C GLN A 33 4.39 -1.43 -5.21
N ILE A 34 3.17 -1.94 -4.99
CA ILE A 34 2.20 -1.32 -4.08
C ILE A 34 2.74 -1.27 -2.64
N VAL A 35 3.42 -2.33 -2.18
CA VAL A 35 4.02 -2.36 -0.85
C VAL A 35 5.10 -1.28 -0.73
N GLN A 36 5.98 -1.16 -1.72
CA GLN A 36 7.03 -0.13 -1.73
C GLN A 36 6.43 1.28 -1.72
N GLU A 37 5.46 1.56 -2.59
CA GLU A 37 4.78 2.85 -2.65
C GLU A 37 4.05 3.18 -1.34
N THR A 38 3.42 2.19 -0.71
CA THR A 38 2.75 2.36 0.58
C THR A 38 3.76 2.74 1.67
N MET A 39 4.88 2.02 1.77
CA MET A 39 5.91 2.32 2.76
C MET A 39 6.51 3.72 2.59
N LEU A 40 6.76 4.13 1.33
CA LEU A 40 7.22 5.48 1.01
C LEU A 40 6.17 6.55 1.37
N LYS A 41 4.90 6.30 1.08
CA LYS A 41 3.81 7.21 1.41
C LYS A 41 3.66 7.43 2.91
N VAL A 42 3.67 6.34 3.68
CA VAL A 42 3.60 6.38 5.14
C VAL A 42 4.81 7.12 5.71
N TRP A 43 6.02 6.89 5.18
CA TRP A 43 7.24 7.59 5.58
C TRP A 43 7.20 9.11 5.31
N ASN A 44 6.67 9.51 4.16
CA ASN A 44 6.49 10.92 3.81
C ASN A 44 5.46 11.60 4.72
N GLN A 45 4.47 10.85 5.21
CA GLN A 45 3.44 11.33 6.12
C GLN A 45 3.80 11.19 7.61
N ARG A 46 5.08 11.00 7.96
CA ARG A 46 5.54 10.87 9.36
C ARG A 46 5.11 11.98 10.31
N GLY A 47 4.76 13.17 9.80
CA GLY A 47 4.21 14.27 10.61
C GLY A 47 2.82 13.98 11.17
N THR A 48 2.04 13.09 10.55
CA THR A 48 0.68 12.74 10.99
C THR A 48 0.64 11.53 11.92
N TRP A 49 1.76 10.83 12.12
CA TRP A 49 1.82 9.62 12.94
C TRP A 49 1.45 9.87 14.40
N MET A 50 1.69 11.07 14.92
CA MET A 50 1.26 11.46 16.28
C MET A 50 -0.26 11.44 16.47
N VAL A 51 -1.03 11.56 15.38
CA VAL A 51 -2.50 11.58 15.42
C VAL A 51 -3.09 10.19 15.12
N ILE A 52 -2.27 9.26 14.62
CA ILE A 52 -2.71 7.92 14.25
C ILE A 52 -2.57 7.00 15.47
N GLU A 53 -3.69 6.53 16.02
CA GLU A 53 -3.70 5.59 17.16
C GLU A 53 -3.04 4.25 16.81
N ASP A 54 -3.37 3.69 15.64
CA ASP A 54 -2.84 2.40 15.17
C ASP A 54 -2.18 2.52 13.79
N LEU A 55 -0.87 2.73 13.82
CA LEU A 55 -0.03 2.85 12.62
C LEU A 55 -0.01 1.57 11.75
N PRO A 56 0.10 0.35 12.32
CA PRO A 56 -0.13 -0.89 11.59
C PRO A 56 -1.47 -0.98 10.84
N ALA A 57 -2.58 -0.70 11.51
CA ALA A 57 -3.91 -0.74 10.87
C ALA A 57 -4.01 0.29 9.74
N TYR A 58 -3.45 1.49 9.94
CA TYR A 58 -3.36 2.52 8.91
C TYR A 58 -2.59 2.03 7.67
N CYS A 59 -1.41 1.42 7.85
CA CYS A 59 -0.62 0.86 6.76
C CYS A 59 -1.40 -0.20 5.94
N LEU A 60 -2.13 -1.08 6.62
CA LEU A 60 -2.97 -2.10 5.97
C LEU A 60 -4.10 -1.46 5.17
N MET A 61 -4.76 -0.43 5.72
CA MET A 61 -5.81 0.32 5.04
C MET A 61 -5.28 1.01 3.78
N VAL A 62 -4.14 1.68 3.86
CA VAL A 62 -3.50 2.35 2.72
C VAL A 62 -3.13 1.33 1.64
N THR A 63 -2.51 0.21 2.01
CA THR A 63 -2.14 -0.86 1.08
C THR A 63 -3.36 -1.41 0.34
N ARG A 64 -4.45 -1.68 1.08
CA ARG A 64 -5.71 -2.16 0.51
C ARG A 64 -6.29 -1.17 -0.49
N ASN A 65 -6.32 0.11 -0.14
CA ASN A 65 -6.86 1.16 -1.01
C ASN A 65 -6.03 1.31 -2.29
N MET A 66 -4.70 1.27 -2.20
CA MET A 66 -3.82 1.35 -3.37
C MET A 66 -3.97 0.12 -4.27
N ALA A 67 -4.07 -1.08 -3.68
CA ALA A 67 -4.30 -2.30 -4.44
C ALA A 67 -5.64 -2.28 -5.18
N LEU A 68 -6.71 -1.90 -4.49
CA LEU A 68 -8.05 -1.77 -5.10
C LEU A 68 -8.06 -0.74 -6.23
N GLN A 69 -7.49 0.45 -6.00
CA GLN A 69 -7.36 1.48 -7.04
C GLN A 69 -6.62 0.95 -8.26
N ARG A 70 -5.54 0.19 -8.08
CA ARG A 70 -4.79 -0.40 -9.18
C ARG A 70 -5.69 -1.32 -10.00
N THR A 71 -6.37 -2.27 -9.38
CA THR A 71 -7.29 -3.20 -10.06
C THR A 71 -8.49 -2.49 -10.72
N CYS A 72 -9.15 -1.54 -10.03
CA CYS A 72 -10.31 -0.83 -10.58
C CYS A 72 -9.94 0.08 -11.75
N LEU A 73 -8.77 0.74 -11.71
CA LEU A 73 -8.27 1.55 -12.83
C LEU A 73 -7.86 0.68 -14.04
N TYR A 74 -7.41 -0.56 -13.82
CA TYR A 74 -7.17 -1.50 -14.92
C TYR A 74 -8.47 -1.96 -15.60
N SER A 75 -9.58 -2.09 -14.85
CA SER A 75 -10.89 -2.42 -15.42
C SER A 75 -11.43 -1.28 -16.29
N GLY A 76 -11.35 -0.03 -15.84
CA GLY A 76 -11.82 1.13 -16.63
C GLY A 76 -10.93 1.48 -17.83
N LYS A 77 -9.62 1.18 -17.79
CA LYS A 77 -8.72 1.38 -18.95
C LYS A 77 -8.90 0.33 -20.04
N ARG A 78 -9.34 -0.89 -19.74
CA ARG A 78 -9.60 -1.91 -20.77
C ARG A 78 -10.74 -1.52 -21.71
N GLU A 79 -11.73 -0.77 -21.22
CA GLU A 79 -12.84 -0.29 -22.05
C GLU A 79 -12.42 0.85 -23.01
N GLN A 80 -11.44 1.67 -22.63
CA GLN A 80 -10.93 2.76 -23.49
C GLN A 80 -10.03 2.26 -24.64
N PHE A 81 -9.46 1.05 -24.54
CA PHE A 81 -8.71 0.42 -25.64
C PHE A 81 -9.55 -0.60 -26.44
N ALA A 82 -10.75 -0.95 -25.97
CA ALA A 82 -11.68 -1.84 -26.67
C ALA A 82 -12.65 -1.09 -27.60
N VAL A 83 -12.79 0.22 -27.45
CA VAL A 83 -13.50 1.07 -28.42
C VAL A 83 -12.46 1.63 -29.40
N ARG A 84 -12.43 1.01 -30.58
CA ARG A 84 -11.80 1.50 -31.80
C ARG A 84 -12.34 2.87 -32.21
#